data_AF-A0A183DIS4-F1
#
_entry.id   AF-A0A183DIS4-F1
#
_cell.length_a   1.000
_cell.length_b   1.000
_cell.length_c   1.000
_cell.angle_alpha   90.00
_cell.angle_beta   90.00
_cell.angle_gamma   90.00
#
_symmetry.space_group_name_H-M   'P 1'
#
loop_
_entity.id
_entity.type
_entity.pdbx_description
1 polymer ?
#
loop_
_entity_poly.entity_id
_entity_poly.type
_entity_poly.pdbx_seq_one_letter_code
_entity_poly.pdbx_strand_id
1 'polypeptide(L)'
;MAYFWACPPAESDDYIFNRHPPEQKIPKAKNLENWYKRLLEKGLQEHIVYNYKNIYRQAKQDNLLTPMALPYFEGDFWPTSIENCIGDVSYKDSPVAKKRQKSISGEDGGDNIACVGNSTAITRKHRCLFFSFLSLIFLDKIMRRL
;
A
#
# COMPACT_ATOMS: atom_id res chain seq x y z
N MET A 1 9.02 14.29 8.26
CA MET A 1 7.82 13.51 7.87
C MET A 1 8.04 12.07 8.32
N ALA A 2 7.00 11.37 8.74
CA ALA A 2 7.07 9.93 9.05
C ALA A 2 5.90 9.23 8.36
N TYR A 3 6.05 7.94 8.11
CA TYR A 3 5.08 7.11 7.43
C TYR A 3 5.01 5.74 8.22
N PHE A 4 4.06 4.79 8.01
CA PHE A 4 4.01 3.38 8.49
C PHE A 4 3.14 2.46 7.60
N TRP A 5 3.59 1.25 7.21
CA TRP A 5 2.79 0.36 6.32
C TRP A 5 1.99 -0.64 7.15
N ALA A 6 0.66 -0.58 7.05
CA ALA A 6 -0.23 -1.50 7.77
C ALA A 6 -0.41 -2.82 6.99
N CYS A 7 0.69 -3.54 6.78
CA CYS A 7 0.70 -4.89 6.20
C CYS A 7 0.84 -5.93 7.32
N PRO A 8 -0.15 -6.81 7.57
CA PRO A 8 0.06 -8.00 8.38
C PRO A 8 0.82 -9.07 7.58
N PRO A 9 1.61 -9.93 8.23
CA PRO A 9 2.27 -11.05 7.56
C PRO A 9 1.26 -12.06 6.99
N ALA A 10 1.72 -12.91 6.07
CA ALA A 10 0.97 -14.09 5.65
C ALA A 10 0.92 -15.13 6.79
N GLU A 11 0.04 -16.13 6.68
CA GLU A 11 -0.19 -17.12 7.75
C GLU A 11 1.03 -18.01 8.04
N SER A 12 2.02 -18.04 7.14
CA SER A 12 3.28 -18.79 7.26
C SER A 12 4.51 -17.93 7.53
N ASP A 13 4.37 -16.60 7.57
CA ASP A 13 5.51 -15.67 7.48
C ASP A 13 5.77 -14.96 8.81
N ASP A 14 7.03 -14.99 9.25
CA ASP A 14 7.49 -14.28 10.44
C ASP A 14 8.33 -13.05 10.04
N TYR A 15 7.92 -11.85 10.46
CA TYR A 15 8.66 -10.62 10.11
C TYR A 15 9.97 -10.40 10.89
N ILE A 16 10.01 -10.79 12.17
CA ILE A 16 11.15 -10.51 13.08
C ILE A 16 11.42 -11.72 13.98
N PHE A 17 10.43 -12.13 14.76
CA PHE A 17 10.56 -13.25 15.69
C PHE A 17 10.13 -14.55 15.01
N ASN A 18 11.08 -15.47 14.86
CA ASN A 18 10.88 -16.80 14.31
C ASN A 18 10.00 -17.65 15.24
N ARG A 19 8.91 -18.20 14.71
CA ARG A 19 7.87 -19.00 15.38
C ARG A 19 7.13 -18.27 16.50
N HIS A 20 6.03 -17.64 16.13
CA HIS A 20 5.06 -17.11 17.09
C HIS A 20 4.31 -18.23 17.86
N PRO A 21 3.84 -17.98 19.09
CA PRO A 21 2.97 -18.91 19.84
C PRO A 21 1.69 -19.25 19.04
N PRO A 22 1.22 -20.51 19.03
CA PRO A 22 0.08 -20.92 18.21
C PRO A 22 -1.25 -20.25 18.61
N GLU A 23 -1.36 -19.73 19.83
CA GLU A 23 -2.51 -18.95 20.30
C GLU A 23 -2.51 -17.50 19.77
N GLN A 24 -1.37 -17.01 19.25
CA GLN A 24 -1.21 -15.63 18.81
C GLN A 24 -1.87 -15.38 17.46
N LYS A 25 -3.07 -14.79 17.48
CA LYS A 25 -3.82 -14.45 16.27
C LYS A 25 -3.20 -13.28 15.51
N ILE A 26 -2.77 -13.50 14.27
CA ILE A 26 -2.33 -12.44 13.35
C ILE A 26 -3.53 -11.49 13.07
N PRO A 27 -3.38 -10.17 13.25
CA PRO A 27 -4.47 -9.23 13.03
C PRO A 27 -4.77 -9.04 11.55
N LYS A 28 -6.04 -9.24 11.13
CA LYS A 28 -6.48 -8.90 9.77
C LYS A 28 -6.20 -7.43 9.45
N ALA A 29 -5.89 -7.11 8.18
CA ALA A 29 -5.48 -5.77 7.74
C ALA A 29 -6.42 -4.61 8.16
N LYS A 30 -7.74 -4.86 8.32
CA LYS A 30 -8.68 -3.87 8.85
C LYS A 30 -8.42 -3.56 10.34
N ASN A 31 -8.13 -4.59 11.13
CA ASN A 31 -7.86 -4.46 12.56
C ASN A 31 -6.50 -3.81 12.82
N LEU A 32 -5.48 -4.17 12.02
CA LEU A 32 -4.15 -3.58 12.10
C LEU A 32 -4.17 -2.06 11.80
N GLU A 33 -4.84 -1.62 10.74
CA GLU A 33 -5.01 -0.18 10.50
C GLU A 33 -5.80 0.52 11.60
N ASN A 34 -6.89 -0.08 12.09
CA ASN A 34 -7.66 0.50 13.20
C ASN A 34 -6.81 0.63 14.47
N TRP A 35 -5.86 -0.29 14.70
CA TRP A 35 -4.89 -0.20 15.79
C TRP A 35 -3.93 0.99 15.59
N TYR A 36 -3.34 1.13 14.40
CA TYR A 36 -2.50 2.29 14.07
C TYR A 36 -3.26 3.62 14.14
N LYS A 37 -4.54 3.68 13.75
CA LYS A 37 -5.36 4.89 13.91
C LYS A 37 -5.49 5.32 15.36
N ARG A 38 -5.82 4.41 16.28
CA ARG A 38 -5.89 4.72 17.72
C ARG A 38 -4.53 5.20 18.27
N LEU A 39 -3.43 4.61 17.79
CA LEU A 39 -2.07 5.04 18.15
C LEU A 39 -1.81 6.50 17.71
N LEU A 40 -2.21 6.87 16.49
CA LEU A 40 -2.06 8.23 15.96
C LEU A 40 -3.03 9.23 16.60
N GLU A 41 -4.26 8.81 16.90
CA GLU A 41 -5.26 9.61 17.62
C GLU A 41 -4.76 9.96 19.02
N LYS A 42 -4.17 9.00 19.76
CA LYS A 42 -3.45 9.27 21.01
C LYS A 42 -2.25 10.21 20.79
N GLY A 43 -1.48 10.00 19.72
CA GLY A 43 -0.39 10.89 19.34
C GLY A 43 -0.82 12.34 19.06
N LEU A 44 -2.01 12.56 18.49
CA LEU A 44 -2.60 13.89 18.30
C LEU A 44 -2.98 14.52 19.66
N GLN A 45 -3.61 13.74 20.54
CA GLN A 45 -4.02 14.18 21.88
C GLN A 45 -2.82 14.56 22.76
N GLU A 46 -1.71 13.82 22.68
CA GLU A 46 -0.47 14.12 23.41
C GLU A 46 0.40 15.18 22.71
N HIS A 47 -0.06 15.80 21.61
CA HIS A 47 0.68 16.76 20.78
C HIS A 47 2.02 16.24 20.23
N ILE A 48 2.14 14.93 20.08
CA ILE A 48 3.31 14.22 19.53
C ILE A 48 3.18 14.09 17.99
N VAL A 49 1.96 13.94 17.49
CA VAL A 49 1.61 13.98 16.06
C VAL A 49 0.95 15.32 15.77
N TYR A 50 1.33 16.00 14.67
CA TYR A 50 0.62 17.20 14.21
C TYR A 50 -0.61 16.86 13.34
N ASN A 51 -0.46 15.94 12.39
CA ASN A 51 -1.53 15.44 11.51
C ASN A 51 -1.12 14.09 10.91
N TYR A 52 -2.08 13.28 10.46
CA TYR A 52 -1.83 12.09 9.66
C TYR A 52 -2.88 11.96 8.54
N LYS A 53 -2.46 11.45 7.37
CA LYS A 53 -3.32 11.25 6.20
C LYS A 53 -2.94 9.94 5.52
N ASN A 54 -3.87 9.32 4.80
CA ASN A 54 -3.50 8.25 3.87
C ASN A 54 -2.80 8.84 2.63
N ILE A 55 -1.93 8.06 2.00
CA ILE A 55 -1.09 8.54 0.89
C ILE A 55 -1.91 9.11 -0.29
N TYR A 56 -3.09 8.59 -0.59
CA TYR A 56 -3.97 9.13 -1.65
C TYR A 56 -4.44 10.57 -1.33
N ARG A 57 -4.86 10.83 -0.09
CA ARG A 57 -5.24 12.19 0.35
C ARG A 57 -4.05 13.14 0.35
N GLN A 58 -2.88 12.67 0.74
CA GLN A 58 -1.65 13.47 0.73
C GLN A 58 -1.24 13.80 -0.72
N ALA A 59 -1.14 12.80 -1.60
CA ALA A 59 -0.79 12.97 -3.00
C ALA A 59 -1.74 13.91 -3.76
N LYS A 60 -3.05 13.86 -3.46
CA LYS A 60 -4.04 14.79 -4.02
C LYS A 60 -3.89 16.23 -3.50
N GLN A 61 -3.50 16.43 -2.24
CA GLN A 61 -3.32 17.76 -1.66
C GLN A 61 -2.01 18.41 -2.12
N ASP A 62 -0.98 17.60 -2.32
CA ASP A 62 0.33 18.03 -2.80
C ASP A 62 0.38 18.13 -4.35
N ASN A 63 -0.72 17.80 -5.04
CA ASN A 63 -0.86 17.77 -6.51
C ASN A 63 0.23 16.96 -7.23
N LEU A 64 0.50 15.72 -6.77
CA LEU A 64 1.49 14.85 -7.41
C LEU A 64 1.08 14.48 -8.84
N LEU A 65 1.86 14.97 -9.81
CA LEU A 65 1.66 14.70 -11.25
C LEU A 65 2.47 13.51 -11.77
N THR A 66 3.53 13.11 -11.07
CA THR A 66 4.47 12.05 -11.50
C THR A 66 4.71 11.03 -10.38
N PRO A 67 4.80 9.72 -10.68
CA PRO A 67 5.19 8.71 -9.71
C PRO A 67 6.55 8.99 -9.05
N MET A 68 7.46 9.68 -9.75
CA MET A 68 8.79 10.04 -9.24
C MET A 68 8.76 11.02 -8.05
N ALA A 69 7.62 11.64 -7.77
CA ALA A 69 7.41 12.49 -6.59
C ALA A 69 6.93 11.71 -5.35
N LEU A 70 6.65 10.41 -5.47
CA LEU A 70 6.40 9.55 -4.32
C LEU A 70 7.73 9.20 -3.62
N PRO A 71 7.77 9.19 -2.28
CA PRO A 71 8.94 8.67 -1.54
C PRO A 71 9.26 7.23 -1.93
N TYR A 72 10.53 6.97 -2.28
CA TYR A 72 11.03 5.64 -2.58
C TYR A 72 11.62 5.00 -1.33
N PHE A 73 11.17 3.80 -0.98
CA PHE A 73 11.70 2.99 0.11
C PHE A 73 11.93 1.55 -0.36
N GLU A 74 13.04 0.94 0.05
CA GLU A 74 13.35 -0.46 -0.26
C GLU A 74 12.34 -1.39 0.43
N GLY A 75 11.81 -2.37 -0.31
CA GLY A 75 10.80 -3.31 0.19
C GLY A 75 9.37 -2.76 0.34
N ASP A 76 9.11 -1.50 -0.05
CA ASP A 76 7.77 -0.92 -0.03
C ASP A 76 6.91 -1.35 -1.24
N PHE A 77 5.59 -1.15 -1.11
CA PHE A 77 4.58 -1.47 -2.11
C PHE A 77 4.70 -0.63 -3.39
N TRP A 78 5.09 0.65 -3.29
CA TRP A 78 5.02 1.58 -4.41
C TRP A 78 6.02 1.31 -5.54
N PRO A 79 7.32 1.05 -5.30
CA PRO A 79 8.27 0.66 -6.34
C PRO A 79 7.75 -0.48 -7.22
N THR A 80 7.43 -1.62 -6.60
CA THR A 80 6.90 -2.82 -7.30
C THR A 80 5.61 -2.53 -8.06
N SER A 81 4.73 -1.70 -7.51
CA SER A 81 3.48 -1.31 -8.19
C SER A 81 3.72 -0.45 -9.42
N ILE A 82 4.68 0.47 -9.36
CA ILE A 82 5.05 1.34 -10.48
C ILE A 82 5.70 0.51 -11.60
N GLU A 83 6.63 -0.39 -11.27
CA GLU A 83 7.26 -1.31 -12.25
C GLU A 83 6.21 -2.17 -12.98
N ASN A 84 5.24 -2.73 -12.25
CA ASN A 84 4.15 -3.50 -12.86
C ASN A 84 3.32 -2.63 -13.84
N CYS A 85 3.02 -1.38 -13.48
CA CYS A 85 2.31 -0.45 -14.38
C CYS A 85 3.13 -0.11 -15.64
N ILE A 86 4.46 0.03 -15.53
CA ILE A 86 5.35 0.27 -16.67
C ILE A 86 5.40 -0.97 -17.59
N GLY A 87 5.46 -2.18 -17.01
CA GLY A 87 5.38 -3.44 -17.75
C GLY A 87 4.06 -3.60 -18.53
N ASP A 88 2.92 -3.29 -17.89
CA ASP A 88 1.60 -3.35 -18.52
C ASP A 88 1.46 -2.42 -19.72
N VAL A 89 2.00 -1.19 -19.63
CA VAL A 89 2.02 -0.23 -20.75
C VAL A 89 2.93 -0.76 -21.87
N SER A 90 4.14 -1.20 -21.53
CA SER A 90 5.11 -1.74 -22.49
C SER A 90 4.56 -2.95 -23.26
N TYR A 91 3.81 -3.84 -22.59
CA TYR A 91 3.15 -4.97 -23.23
C TYR A 91 2.02 -4.54 -24.17
N LYS A 92 1.16 -3.59 -23.76
CA LYS A 92 0.08 -3.03 -24.60
C LYS A 92 0.62 -2.35 -25.85
N ASP A 93 1.77 -1.71 -25.76
CA ASP A 93 2.40 -1.06 -26.91
C ASP A 93 3.07 -2.03 -27.89
N SER A 94 3.30 -3.28 -27.50
CA SER A 94 3.91 -4.29 -28.36
C SER A 94 3.08 -4.58 -29.62
N PRO A 95 3.73 -4.87 -30.77
CA PRO A 95 3.02 -5.26 -31.99
C PRO A 95 2.25 -6.59 -31.85
N VAL A 96 2.57 -7.40 -30.84
CA VAL A 96 1.87 -8.65 -30.52
C VAL A 96 0.51 -8.37 -29.88
N ALA A 97 0.45 -7.45 -28.92
CA ALA A 97 -0.82 -7.02 -28.32
C ALA A 97 -1.72 -6.31 -29.35
N LYS A 98 -1.14 -5.41 -30.16
CA LYS A 98 -1.86 -4.70 -31.23
C LYS A 98 -2.43 -5.64 -32.31
N LYS A 99 -1.73 -6.74 -32.65
CA LYS A 99 -2.28 -7.81 -33.51
C LYS A 99 -3.45 -8.55 -32.85
N ARG A 100 -3.36 -8.90 -31.56
CA ARG A 100 -4.45 -9.58 -30.82
C ARG A 100 -5.72 -8.73 -30.68
N GLN A 101 -5.58 -7.41 -30.48
CA GLN A 101 -6.74 -6.50 -30.44
C GLN A 101 -7.43 -6.38 -31.80
N LYS A 102 -6.67 -6.33 -32.90
CA LYS A 102 -7.22 -6.27 -34.27
C LYS A 102 -7.99 -7.53 -34.69
N SER A 103 -7.76 -8.68 -34.05
CA SER A 103 -8.56 -9.91 -34.25
C SER A 103 -9.83 -9.98 -33.39
N ILE A 104 -10.06 -9.03 -32.48
CA ILE A 104 -11.21 -9.04 -31.54
C ILE A 104 -12.23 -7.94 -31.87
N SER A 105 -11.85 -6.92 -32.65
CA SER A 105 -12.74 -5.83 -33.09
C SER A 105 -13.71 -6.24 -34.21
N GLY A 106 -14.50 -7.30 -33.98
CA GLY A 106 -15.47 -7.86 -34.92
C GLY A 106 -16.93 -7.91 -34.41
N GLU A 107 -17.16 -7.72 -33.11
CA GLU A 107 -18.50 -7.68 -32.51
C GLU A 107 -18.65 -6.50 -31.53
N ASP A 108 -19.90 -6.12 -31.26
CA ASP A 108 -20.32 -4.75 -30.91
C ASP A 108 -20.36 -4.43 -29.39
N GLY A 109 -20.28 -3.13 -29.10
CA GLY A 109 -20.87 -2.44 -27.94
C GLY A 109 -20.70 -3.00 -26.52
N GLY A 110 -19.78 -2.42 -25.74
CA GLY A 110 -19.85 -2.52 -24.28
C GLY A 110 -18.66 -1.93 -23.51
N ASP A 111 -18.87 -0.85 -22.76
CA ASP A 111 -17.87 -0.22 -21.90
C ASP A 111 -17.40 -1.16 -20.78
N ASN A 112 -16.33 -1.91 -21.05
CA ASN A 112 -15.60 -2.68 -20.05
C ASN A 112 -14.10 -2.57 -20.30
N ILE A 113 -13.45 -1.58 -19.66
CA ILE A 113 -11.99 -1.63 -19.42
C ILE A 113 -11.75 -2.70 -18.34
N ALA A 114 -11.88 -3.96 -18.75
CA ALA A 114 -11.44 -5.09 -17.97
C ALA A 114 -9.91 -5.10 -17.98
N CYS A 115 -9.31 -4.70 -16.86
CA CYS A 115 -7.90 -4.99 -16.60
C CYS A 115 -7.73 -6.52 -16.55
N VAL A 116 -7.34 -7.14 -17.67
CA VAL A 116 -6.97 -8.57 -17.73
C VAL A 116 -5.59 -8.74 -17.10
N GLY A 117 -5.59 -8.65 -15.76
CA GLY A 117 -4.45 -8.82 -14.87
C GLY A 117 -5.00 -9.07 -13.48
N ASN A 118 -5.11 -10.35 -13.11
CA ASN A 118 -5.55 -10.91 -11.82
C ASN A 118 -6.37 -9.96 -10.90
N SER A 119 -7.70 -10.07 -10.97
CA SER A 119 -8.69 -9.27 -10.21
C SER A 119 -8.58 -9.31 -8.66
N THR A 120 -7.54 -9.93 -8.10
CA THR A 120 -7.27 -10.02 -6.66
C THR A 120 -6.43 -8.87 -6.12
N ALA A 121 -5.72 -8.10 -6.95
CA ALA A 121 -4.81 -7.04 -6.50
C ALA A 121 -5.53 -5.70 -6.22
N ILE A 122 -6.40 -5.25 -7.12
CA ILE A 122 -6.97 -3.89 -7.13
C ILE A 122 -7.97 -3.65 -5.96
N THR A 123 -8.46 -4.69 -5.30
CA THR A 123 -9.43 -4.57 -4.19
C THR A 123 -8.81 -4.33 -2.81
N ARG A 124 -7.47 -4.36 -2.65
CA ARG A 124 -6.78 -4.07 -1.38
C ARG A 124 -6.68 -2.56 -1.11
N LYS A 125 -7.86 -1.96 -0.89
CA LYS A 125 -8.10 -0.53 -0.61
C LYS A 125 -7.10 0.10 0.37
N HIS A 126 -6.35 1.10 -0.08
CA HIS A 126 -5.90 2.29 0.68
C HIS A 126 -5.54 2.08 2.17
N ARG A 127 -4.32 1.61 2.48
CA ARG A 127 -3.68 1.70 3.82
C ARG A 127 -2.15 1.77 3.73
N CYS A 128 -1.62 2.90 3.22
CA CYS A 128 -0.18 3.07 3.06
C CYS A 128 0.35 4.37 3.63
N LEU A 129 1.53 4.18 4.22
CA LEU A 129 2.64 5.01 4.65
C LEU A 129 3.82 3.97 4.88
N PHE A 130 5.07 4.29 5.31
CA PHE A 130 6.17 3.33 5.70
C PHE A 130 7.12 3.85 6.84
N PHE A 131 7.35 3.12 7.95
CA PHE A 131 8.15 3.61 9.12
C PHE A 131 9.63 3.28 8.94
N SER A 132 10.53 4.23 9.18
CA SER A 132 11.98 3.97 9.26
C SER A 132 12.49 4.06 10.70
N PHE A 133 13.70 3.55 10.95
CA PHE A 133 14.23 3.20 12.28
C PHE A 133 14.33 4.32 13.33
N LEU A 134 14.15 5.60 12.98
CA LEU A 134 13.93 6.66 13.99
C LEU A 134 12.58 6.52 14.74
N SER A 135 11.71 5.61 14.29
CA SER A 135 10.45 5.23 14.93
C SER A 135 10.57 4.87 16.41
N LEU A 136 11.65 4.18 16.81
CA LEU A 136 11.70 3.49 18.10
C LEU A 136 11.49 4.45 19.29
N ILE A 137 12.06 5.65 19.28
CA ILE A 137 11.84 6.65 20.36
C ILE A 137 10.37 7.14 20.38
N PHE A 138 9.76 7.28 19.21
CA PHE A 138 8.40 7.80 19.03
C PHE A 138 7.34 6.75 19.41
N LEU A 139 7.52 5.50 18.98
CA LEU A 139 6.64 4.39 19.33
C LEU A 139 6.81 4.01 20.80
N ASP A 140 8.04 3.88 21.31
CA ASP A 140 8.30 3.43 22.68
C ASP A 140 7.67 4.38 23.73
N LYS A 141 7.69 5.70 23.47
CA LYS A 141 7.06 6.70 24.34
C LYS A 141 5.52 6.63 24.37
N ILE A 142 4.88 6.21 23.27
CA ILE A 142 3.42 6.07 23.17
C ILE A 142 2.97 4.67 23.63
N MET A 143 3.75 3.63 23.31
CA MET A 143 3.50 2.21 23.57
C MET A 143 3.71 1.81 25.04
N ARG A 144 4.70 2.39 25.75
CA ARG A 144 4.86 2.17 27.21
C ARG A 144 3.77 2.80 28.08
N ARG A 145 2.77 3.45 27.46
CA ARG A 145 1.63 4.11 28.12
C ARG A 145 0.28 3.54 27.65
N LEU A 146 0.27 2.33 27.08
CA LEU A 146 -0.92 1.54 26.75
C LEU A 146 -0.92 0.28 27.62
#